data_AF-A0A970QY89-F1
#
_entry.id   AF-A0A970QY89-F1
#
_cell.length_a   1.000
_cell.length_b   1.000
_cell.length_c   1.000
_cell.angle_alpha   90.00
_cell.angle_beta   90.00
_cell.angle_gamma   90.00
#
_symmetry.space_group_name_H-M   'P 1'
#
loop_
_entity.id
_entity.type
_entity.pdbx_description
1 polymer ?
#
loop_
_entity_poly.entity_id
_entity_poly.type
_entity_poly.pdbx_seq_one_letter_code
_entity_poly.pdbx_strand_id
1 'polypeptide(L)'
;MPKQTSKKLPRTYFFLWLAIIVAYMSWLAFFLKHDTYAPSETGISGAAAYAAWAVLSTTILLVFPLCIKVFLFGPPPGKLIRIFCLSSLALGFAYVTWYCFLKDPFEYTASMIGLDYPLHFKLWGIISSVSIFLNVLYMYRINGYHSRSGVICGSLGSAAIFVTINVPSAGEKLILNSLRCMSHWAGALLFAFLLAFSIVVFLAGKARQGNRRYIALLVSFLFILITMFVLLVVVGKNGIIEGLPTWAAYLLLFLVNFTDVFKENGKPREKEEVPAKTKSAEKTMSLK
;
A
#
# COMPACT_ATOMS: atom_id res chain seq x y z
N MET A 1 -9.08 -14.64 -22.20
CA MET A 1 -8.74 -13.28 -21.70
C MET A 1 -9.34 -12.26 -22.65
N PRO A 2 -10.25 -11.37 -22.22
CA PRO A 2 -10.66 -10.27 -23.08
C PRO A 2 -9.46 -9.36 -23.34
N LYS A 3 -9.20 -9.04 -24.62
CA LYS A 3 -8.19 -8.06 -25.05
C LYS A 3 -8.51 -6.72 -24.39
N GLN A 4 -7.69 -6.30 -23.42
CA GLN A 4 -7.91 -5.03 -22.72
C GLN A 4 -7.12 -3.92 -23.42
N THR A 5 -7.82 -3.16 -24.27
CA THR A 5 -7.31 -2.08 -25.13
C THR A 5 -7.54 -0.69 -24.54
N SER A 6 -7.55 -0.52 -23.21
CA SER A 6 -7.61 0.82 -22.61
C SER A 6 -6.24 1.24 -22.07
N LYS A 7 -5.56 2.14 -22.80
CA LYS A 7 -4.37 2.87 -22.31
C LYS A 7 -4.70 3.87 -21.19
N LYS A 8 -5.96 4.02 -20.78
CA LYS A 8 -6.44 5.04 -19.82
C LYS A 8 -6.81 4.41 -18.48
N LEU A 9 -6.45 5.11 -17.40
CA LEU A 9 -6.87 4.77 -16.03
C LEU A 9 -8.42 4.81 -15.96
N PRO A 10 -9.09 3.79 -15.44
CA PRO A 10 -10.54 3.82 -15.28
C PRO A 10 -11.00 5.04 -14.46
N ARG A 11 -12.13 5.63 -14.88
CA ARG A 11 -12.71 6.83 -14.23
C ARG A 11 -12.82 6.70 -12.72
N THR A 12 -13.19 5.51 -12.22
CA THR A 12 -13.28 5.22 -10.79
C THR A 12 -11.98 5.53 -10.03
N TYR A 13 -10.83 5.04 -10.53
CA TYR A 13 -9.54 5.25 -9.85
C TYR A 13 -9.02 6.67 -10.07
N PHE A 14 -9.34 7.29 -11.21
CA PHE A 14 -9.05 8.70 -11.45
C PHE A 14 -9.77 9.60 -10.44
N PHE A 15 -11.08 9.46 -10.28
CA PHE A 15 -11.86 10.26 -9.33
C PHE A 15 -11.49 9.96 -7.87
N LEU A 16 -11.16 8.70 -7.54
CA LEU A 16 -10.63 8.35 -6.23
C LEU A 16 -9.37 9.14 -5.90
N TRP A 17 -8.36 9.09 -6.78
CA TRP A 17 -7.09 9.79 -6.53
C TRP A 17 -7.22 11.30 -6.60
N LEU A 18 -8.11 11.83 -7.44
CA LEU A 18 -8.46 13.25 -7.42
C LEU A 18 -9.02 13.66 -6.05
N ALA A 19 -9.98 12.89 -5.51
CA ALA A 19 -10.54 13.17 -4.19
C ALA A 19 -9.50 13.05 -3.07
N ILE A 20 -8.63 12.03 -3.11
CA ILE A 20 -7.53 11.86 -2.15
C ILE A 20 -6.58 13.07 -2.18
N ILE A 21 -6.16 13.51 -3.37
CA ILE A 21 -5.23 14.62 -3.53
C ILE A 21 -5.86 15.93 -3.05
N VAL A 22 -7.12 16.20 -3.40
CA VAL A 22 -7.84 17.38 -2.91
C VAL A 22 -7.95 17.35 -1.39
N ALA A 23 -8.35 16.22 -0.81
CA ALA A 23 -8.44 16.08 0.66
C ALA A 23 -7.08 16.26 1.34
N TYR A 24 -6.01 15.70 0.79
CA TYR A 24 -4.66 15.85 1.32
C TYR A 24 -4.15 17.29 1.21
N MET A 25 -4.40 17.97 0.09
CA MET A 25 -4.04 19.39 -0.09
C MET A 25 -4.82 20.30 0.87
N SER A 26 -6.12 20.07 1.03
CA SER A 26 -6.91 20.78 2.04
C SER A 26 -6.34 20.53 3.43
N TRP A 27 -6.02 19.28 3.76
CA TRP A 27 -5.41 18.93 5.04
C TRP A 27 -4.06 19.64 5.25
N LEU A 28 -3.16 19.64 4.26
CA LEU A 28 -1.88 20.35 4.34
C LEU A 28 -2.07 21.85 4.62
N ALA A 29 -3.04 22.49 3.96
CA ALA A 29 -3.32 23.91 4.16
C ALA A 29 -3.77 24.25 5.59
N PHE A 30 -4.39 23.31 6.30
CA PHE A 30 -4.78 23.48 7.70
C PHE A 30 -3.68 23.09 8.69
N PHE A 31 -2.94 22.00 8.41
CA PHE A 31 -2.10 21.32 9.40
C PHE A 31 -0.60 21.47 9.21
N LEU A 32 -0.13 21.87 8.03
CA LEU A 32 1.29 21.99 7.73
C LEU A 32 1.63 23.41 7.27
N LYS A 33 1.42 24.39 8.15
CA LYS A 33 1.88 25.77 7.95
C LYS A 33 3.27 25.93 8.57
N HIS A 34 4.04 26.87 8.03
CA HIS A 34 5.40 27.18 8.50
C HIS A 34 5.49 27.38 10.02
N ASP A 35 4.45 27.95 10.62
CA ASP A 35 4.40 28.25 12.06
C ASP A 35 3.62 27.21 12.87
N THR A 36 3.18 26.09 12.28
CA THR A 36 2.38 25.08 12.98
C THR A 36 3.23 24.15 13.85
N TYR A 37 4.42 23.78 13.38
CA TYR A 37 5.33 22.88 14.08
C TYR A 37 6.77 23.38 13.98
N ALA A 38 7.57 23.11 15.01
CA ALA A 38 8.97 23.52 15.01
C ALA A 38 9.74 22.81 13.88
N PRO A 39 10.69 23.49 13.22
CA PRO A 39 11.52 22.88 12.17
C PRO A 39 12.29 21.64 12.63
N SER A 40 12.64 21.55 13.91
CA SER A 40 13.25 20.36 14.53
C SER A 40 12.35 19.13 14.46
N GLU A 41 11.03 19.30 14.54
CA GLU A 41 10.06 18.21 14.53
C GLU A 41 9.65 17.80 13.12
N THR A 42 9.71 18.73 12.16
CA THR A 42 9.30 18.48 10.77
C THR A 42 10.46 18.23 9.82
N GLY A 43 11.67 18.63 10.19
CA GLY A 43 12.83 18.64 9.30
C GLY A 43 12.74 19.68 8.17
N ILE A 44 11.83 20.66 8.29
CA ILE A 44 11.57 21.68 7.27
C ILE A 44 11.68 23.06 7.92
N SER A 45 12.56 23.92 7.39
CA SER A 45 12.79 25.27 7.90
C SER A 45 12.46 26.34 6.86
N GLY A 46 11.67 27.34 7.24
CA GLY A 46 11.35 28.48 6.36
C GLY A 46 10.14 28.24 5.47
N ALA A 47 9.36 29.29 5.23
CA ALA A 47 8.08 29.21 4.52
C ALA A 47 8.22 28.64 3.09
N ALA A 48 9.30 28.98 2.39
CA ALA A 48 9.59 28.46 1.06
C ALA A 48 9.81 26.94 1.06
N ALA A 49 10.49 26.39 2.07
CA ALA A 49 10.73 24.95 2.18
C ALA A 49 9.44 24.19 2.50
N TYR A 50 8.55 24.76 3.32
CA TYR A 50 7.21 24.20 3.57
C TYR A 50 6.36 24.17 2.30
N ALA A 51 6.35 25.25 1.53
CA ALA A 51 5.66 25.28 0.24
C ALA A 51 6.24 24.26 -0.76
N ALA A 52 7.57 24.18 -0.86
CA ALA A 52 8.25 23.21 -1.71
C ALA A 52 7.92 21.77 -1.31
N TRP A 53 7.91 21.48 -0.01
CA TRP A 53 7.53 20.16 0.50
C TRP A 53 6.05 19.82 0.25
N ALA A 54 5.14 20.77 0.42
CA ALA A 54 3.73 20.59 0.11
C ALA A 54 3.53 20.21 -1.37
N VAL A 55 4.21 20.90 -2.28
CA VAL A 55 4.19 20.59 -3.72
C VAL A 55 4.82 19.22 -4.00
N LEU A 56 5.98 18.94 -3.42
CA LEU A 56 6.70 17.69 -3.62
C LEU A 56 5.89 16.48 -3.14
N SER A 57 5.44 16.50 -1.88
CA SER A 57 4.66 15.41 -1.29
C SER A 57 3.35 15.14 -2.05
N THR A 58 2.70 16.18 -2.56
CA THR A 58 1.51 16.05 -3.41
C THR A 58 1.84 15.47 -4.78
N THR A 59 2.97 15.85 -5.36
CA THR A 59 3.43 15.30 -6.63
C THR A 59 3.78 13.81 -6.49
N ILE A 60 4.36 13.40 -5.36
CA ILE A 60 4.63 11.99 -5.06
C ILE A 60 3.33 11.18 -5.02
N LEU A 61 2.21 11.73 -4.54
CA LEU A 61 0.92 11.03 -4.57
C LEU A 61 0.44 10.67 -5.98
N LEU A 62 0.94 11.34 -7.03
CA LEU A 62 0.64 10.98 -8.43
C LEU A 62 1.28 9.66 -8.87
N VAL A 63 2.28 9.16 -8.14
CA VAL A 63 2.89 7.85 -8.39
C VAL A 63 1.88 6.73 -8.26
N PHE A 64 0.98 6.78 -7.27
CA PHE A 64 0.03 5.70 -7.01
C PHE A 64 -1.01 5.48 -8.12
N PRO A 65 -1.73 6.49 -8.66
CA PRO A 65 -2.61 6.30 -9.81
C PRO A 65 -1.84 5.88 -11.06
N LEU A 66 -0.58 6.31 -11.22
CA LEU A 66 0.30 5.84 -12.28
C LEU A 66 0.62 4.34 -12.10
N CYS A 67 0.93 3.87 -10.90
CA CYS A 67 1.13 2.45 -10.61
C CYS A 67 -0.13 1.65 -10.93
N ILE A 68 -1.33 2.09 -10.54
CA ILE A 68 -2.58 1.42 -10.89
C ILE A 68 -2.72 1.28 -12.41
N LYS A 69 -2.48 2.37 -13.15
CA LYS A 69 -2.52 2.38 -14.61
C LYS A 69 -1.53 1.39 -15.21
N VAL A 70 -0.27 1.43 -14.79
CA VAL A 70 0.82 0.61 -15.35
C VAL A 70 0.61 -0.87 -15.02
N PHE A 71 0.34 -1.21 -13.76
CA PHE A 71 0.31 -2.60 -13.32
C PHE A 71 -1.00 -3.31 -13.65
N LEU A 72 -2.15 -2.64 -13.50
CA LEU A 72 -3.44 -3.30 -13.70
C LEU A 72 -4.00 -3.14 -15.11
N PHE A 73 -3.71 -2.00 -15.77
CA PHE A 73 -4.28 -1.65 -17.08
C PHE A 73 -3.23 -1.52 -18.19
N GLY A 74 -1.95 -1.67 -17.86
CA GLY A 74 -0.86 -1.64 -18.83
C GLY A 74 -0.67 -2.99 -19.55
N PRO A 75 0.35 -3.07 -20.42
CA PRO A 75 0.74 -4.33 -21.04
C PRO A 75 1.14 -5.37 -19.96
N PRO A 76 1.14 -6.66 -20.30
CA PRO A 76 1.65 -7.71 -19.41
C PRO A 76 3.07 -7.36 -18.91
N PRO A 77 3.36 -7.57 -17.62
CA PRO A 77 4.64 -7.14 -17.07
C PRO A 77 5.79 -7.99 -17.63
N GLY A 78 6.73 -7.32 -18.31
CA GLY A 78 7.95 -7.93 -18.79
C GLY A 78 9.05 -8.04 -17.72
N LYS A 79 10.23 -8.49 -18.13
CA LYS A 79 11.41 -8.66 -17.25
C LYS A 79 11.81 -7.36 -16.54
N LEU A 80 11.74 -6.21 -17.23
CA LEU A 80 12.08 -4.90 -16.64
C LEU A 80 11.14 -4.52 -15.50
N ILE A 81 9.81 -4.73 -15.66
CA ILE A 81 8.84 -4.46 -14.60
C ILE A 81 9.08 -5.39 -13.41
N ARG A 82 9.38 -6.67 -13.66
CA ARG A 82 9.74 -7.62 -12.60
C ARG A 82 10.98 -7.17 -11.82
N ILE A 83 12.05 -6.77 -12.50
CA ILE A 83 13.28 -6.25 -11.86
C ILE A 83 12.95 -5.01 -11.04
N PHE A 84 12.21 -4.06 -11.61
CA PHE A 84 11.81 -2.84 -10.91
C PHE A 84 11.02 -3.14 -9.62
N CYS A 85 10.09 -4.09 -9.64
CA CYS A 85 9.32 -4.48 -8.46
C CYS A 85 10.20 -5.15 -7.40
N LEU A 86 11.14 -6.01 -7.82
CA LEU A 86 12.07 -6.68 -6.90
C LEU A 86 13.02 -5.67 -6.27
N SER A 87 13.61 -4.77 -7.07
CA SER A 87 14.48 -3.70 -6.58
C SER A 87 13.74 -2.79 -5.61
N SER A 88 12.49 -2.39 -5.92
CA SER A 88 11.71 -1.55 -5.01
C SER A 88 11.33 -2.26 -3.72
N LEU A 89 11.03 -3.56 -3.78
CA LEU A 89 10.75 -4.38 -2.59
C LEU A 89 11.99 -4.52 -1.70
N ALA A 90 13.14 -4.82 -2.29
CA ALA A 90 14.41 -5.00 -1.58
C ALA A 90 14.91 -3.69 -0.96
N LEU A 91 14.87 -2.58 -1.72
CA LEU A 91 15.19 -1.25 -1.20
C LEU A 91 14.22 -0.82 -0.11
N GLY A 92 12.93 -1.10 -0.27
CA GLY A 92 11.91 -0.83 0.73
C GLY A 92 12.19 -1.57 2.04
N PHE A 93 12.41 -2.89 1.96
CA PHE A 93 12.74 -3.71 3.12
C PHE A 93 14.04 -3.24 3.80
N ALA A 94 15.10 -3.00 3.03
CA ALA A 94 16.39 -2.56 3.56
C ALA A 94 16.27 -1.20 4.26
N TYR A 95 15.63 -0.22 3.62
CA TYR A 95 15.48 1.13 4.19
C TYR A 95 14.58 1.13 5.42
N VAL A 96 13.42 0.45 5.37
CA VAL A 96 12.51 0.35 6.51
C VAL A 96 13.19 -0.30 7.70
N THR A 97 13.94 -1.39 7.46
CA THR A 97 14.68 -2.08 8.52
C THR A 97 15.78 -1.20 9.07
N TRP A 98 16.64 -0.64 8.22
CA TRP A 98 17.72 0.25 8.66
C TRP A 98 17.18 1.43 9.49
N TYR A 99 16.10 2.06 9.04
CA TYR A 99 15.47 3.18 9.76
C TYR A 99 15.01 2.79 11.17
N CYS A 100 14.38 1.62 11.33
CA CYS A 100 13.95 1.11 12.63
C CYS A 100 15.11 0.91 13.62
N PHE A 101 16.33 0.72 13.14
CA PHE A 101 17.53 0.51 13.95
C PHE A 101 18.41 1.76 14.09
N LEU A 102 17.93 2.95 13.68
CA LEU A 102 18.63 4.21 13.97
C LEU A 102 18.69 4.53 15.48
N LYS A 103 17.74 3.99 16.24
CA LYS A 103 17.74 3.93 17.71
C LYS A 103 17.37 2.51 18.13
N ASP A 104 17.40 2.23 19.43
CA ASP A 104 16.97 0.94 19.97
C ASP A 104 15.49 0.68 19.60
N PRO A 105 15.19 -0.30 18.73
CA PRO A 105 13.82 -0.58 18.30
C PRO A 105 12.97 -1.23 19.40
N PHE A 106 13.55 -1.66 20.52
CA PHE A 106 12.81 -2.16 21.68
C PHE A 106 12.25 -1.02 22.53
N GLU A 107 12.83 0.17 22.45
CA GLU A 107 12.41 1.36 23.19
C GLU A 107 11.64 2.36 22.31
N TYR A 108 12.07 2.54 21.06
CA TYR A 108 11.57 3.62 20.19
C TYR A 108 10.71 3.08 19.05
N THR A 109 9.53 3.69 18.85
CA THR A 109 8.69 3.45 17.68
C THR A 109 9.26 4.15 16.44
N ALA A 110 8.79 3.76 15.24
CA ALA A 110 9.22 4.40 14.00
C ALA A 110 8.95 5.91 14.00
N SER A 111 7.84 6.33 14.61
CA SER A 111 7.47 7.73 14.75
C SER A 111 8.22 8.48 15.85
N MET A 112 8.72 7.79 16.88
CA MET A 112 9.59 8.39 17.91
C MET A 112 10.99 8.64 17.37
N ILE A 113 11.56 7.69 16.62
CA ILE A 113 12.82 7.88 15.87
C ILE A 113 12.71 9.11 14.96
N GLY A 114 11.51 9.33 14.39
CA GLY A 114 11.23 10.45 13.50
C GLY A 114 11.27 11.82 14.14
N LEU A 115 11.27 11.92 15.48
CA LEU A 115 11.44 13.20 16.17
C LEU A 115 12.89 13.70 16.07
N ASP A 116 13.87 12.79 16.05
CA ASP A 116 15.28 13.12 15.87
C ASP A 116 15.72 13.09 14.40
N TYR A 117 15.04 12.25 13.59
CA TYR A 117 15.35 12.03 12.19
C TYR A 117 14.14 12.30 11.27
N PRO A 118 13.56 13.53 11.27
CA PRO A 118 12.28 13.82 10.63
C PRO A 118 12.28 13.64 9.10
N LEU A 119 13.39 13.96 8.43
CA LEU A 119 13.52 13.71 7.00
C LEU A 119 13.56 12.21 6.69
N HIS A 120 14.24 11.42 7.52
CA HIS A 120 14.26 9.96 7.35
C HIS A 120 12.90 9.33 7.62
N PHE A 121 12.10 9.87 8.55
CA PHE A 121 10.73 9.42 8.80
C PHE A 121 9.80 9.69 7.61
N LYS A 122 9.95 10.84 6.96
CA LYS A 122 9.25 11.15 5.71
C LYS A 122 9.59 10.16 4.60
N LEU A 123 10.89 9.93 4.39
CA LEU A 123 11.36 8.94 3.44
C LEU A 123 10.87 7.52 3.79
N TRP A 124 10.85 7.16 5.07
CA TRP A 124 10.35 5.87 5.55
C TRP A 124 8.88 5.64 5.15
N GLY A 125 8.01 6.63 5.38
CA GLY A 125 6.59 6.51 5.00
C GLY A 125 6.38 6.47 3.48
N ILE A 126 7.14 7.26 2.72
CA ILE A 126 7.07 7.26 1.24
C ILE A 126 7.56 5.92 0.68
N ILE A 127 8.75 5.47 1.10
CA ILE A 127 9.39 4.25 0.60
C ILE A 127 8.56 3.02 0.98
N SER A 128 8.10 2.91 2.22
CA SER A 128 7.28 1.78 2.68
C SER A 128 5.98 1.68 1.89
N SER A 129 5.26 2.80 1.75
CA SER A 129 3.99 2.88 1.03
C SER A 129 4.14 2.56 -0.46
N VAL A 130 5.06 3.21 -1.16
CA VAL A 130 5.27 3.00 -2.60
C VAL A 130 5.72 1.56 -2.88
N SER A 131 6.71 1.05 -2.13
CA SER A 131 7.26 -0.29 -2.39
C SER A 131 6.23 -1.40 -2.15
N ILE A 132 5.45 -1.32 -1.06
CA ILE A 132 4.42 -2.31 -0.74
C ILE A 132 3.26 -2.21 -1.73
N PHE A 133 2.71 -1.02 -1.95
CA PHE A 133 1.54 -0.85 -2.83
C PHE A 133 1.85 -1.30 -4.26
N LEU A 134 3.00 -0.91 -4.79
CA LEU A 134 3.48 -1.35 -6.10
C LEU A 134 3.56 -2.88 -6.19
N ASN A 135 4.14 -3.53 -5.17
CA ASN A 135 4.28 -4.98 -5.16
C ASN A 135 2.94 -5.71 -4.93
N VAL A 136 1.97 -5.09 -4.25
CA VAL A 136 0.59 -5.59 -4.18
C VAL A 136 -0.08 -5.55 -5.56
N LEU A 137 0.07 -4.44 -6.30
CA LEU A 137 -0.48 -4.34 -7.66
C LEU A 137 0.20 -5.32 -8.62
N TYR A 138 1.51 -5.51 -8.49
CA TYR A 138 2.26 -6.51 -9.25
C TYR A 138 1.76 -7.93 -8.92
N MET A 139 1.58 -8.24 -7.63
CA MET A 139 1.01 -9.51 -7.15
C MET A 139 -0.35 -9.79 -7.76
N TYR A 140 -1.24 -8.79 -7.78
CA TYR A 140 -2.56 -8.90 -8.40
C TYR A 140 -2.42 -9.24 -9.89
N ARG A 141 -1.56 -8.49 -10.59
CA ARG A 141 -1.37 -8.61 -12.03
C ARG A 141 -0.85 -9.97 -12.44
N ILE A 142 0.25 -10.46 -11.88
CA ILE A 142 0.88 -11.71 -12.29
C ILE A 142 0.02 -12.95 -11.97
N ASN A 143 -0.86 -12.83 -10.97
CA ASN A 143 -1.78 -13.89 -10.56
C ASN A 143 -3.15 -13.81 -11.25
N GLY A 144 -3.34 -12.88 -12.18
CA GLY A 144 -4.61 -12.65 -12.87
C GLY A 144 -5.76 -12.31 -11.91
N TYR A 145 -5.45 -11.68 -10.78
CA TYR A 145 -6.41 -11.32 -9.75
C TYR A 145 -6.81 -9.85 -9.88
N HIS A 146 -8.09 -9.56 -9.67
CA HIS A 146 -8.62 -8.21 -9.68
C HIS A 146 -9.58 -8.01 -8.51
N SER A 147 -9.31 -7.03 -7.67
CA SER A 147 -10.19 -6.64 -6.57
C SER A 147 -10.26 -5.13 -6.46
N ARG A 148 -11.47 -4.59 -6.70
CA ARG A 148 -11.72 -3.14 -6.57
C ARG A 148 -11.55 -2.68 -5.13
N SER A 149 -12.07 -3.43 -4.16
CA SER A 149 -11.92 -3.10 -2.73
C SER A 149 -10.47 -3.11 -2.30
N GLY A 150 -9.69 -4.11 -2.75
CA GLY A 150 -8.26 -4.17 -2.45
C GLY A 150 -7.47 -3.00 -3.03
N VAL A 151 -7.76 -2.57 -4.26
CA VAL A 151 -7.09 -1.39 -4.85
C VAL A 151 -7.50 -0.09 -4.15
N ILE A 152 -8.77 0.08 -3.81
CA ILE A 152 -9.27 1.27 -3.09
C ILE A 152 -8.65 1.35 -1.70
N CYS A 153 -8.70 0.27 -0.92
CA CYS A 153 -8.13 0.27 0.43
C CYS A 153 -6.61 0.51 0.39
N GLY A 154 -5.90 -0.15 -0.52
CA GLY A 154 -4.47 0.06 -0.68
C GLY A 154 -4.13 1.50 -1.05
N SER A 155 -4.96 2.14 -1.89
CA SER A 155 -4.80 3.56 -2.25
C SER A 155 -5.01 4.47 -1.04
N LEU A 156 -6.09 4.26 -0.28
CA LEU A 156 -6.41 5.05 0.91
C LEU A 156 -5.35 4.88 2.00
N GLY A 157 -4.92 3.65 2.29
CA GLY A 157 -3.85 3.38 3.24
C GLY A 157 -2.54 4.03 2.80
N SER A 158 -2.19 3.88 1.52
CA SER A 158 -0.96 4.48 0.96
C SER A 158 -0.95 6.00 1.02
N ALA A 159 -2.10 6.66 0.92
CA ALA A 159 -2.23 8.09 1.09
C ALA A 159 -2.24 8.51 2.57
N ALA A 160 -2.85 7.71 3.45
CA ALA A 160 -2.96 8.02 4.87
C ALA A 160 -1.60 8.19 5.57
N ILE A 161 -0.57 7.45 5.16
CA ILE A 161 0.79 7.61 5.71
C ILE A 161 1.36 9.01 5.49
N PHE A 162 0.91 9.74 4.45
CA PHE A 162 1.36 11.11 4.19
C PHE A 162 0.86 12.07 5.26
N VAL A 163 -0.25 11.77 5.94
CA VAL A 163 -0.67 12.52 7.14
C VAL A 163 0.33 12.26 8.26
N THR A 164 0.61 10.99 8.55
CA THR A 164 1.49 10.57 9.64
C THR A 164 2.91 11.13 9.53
N ILE A 165 3.52 11.10 8.36
CA ILE A 165 4.89 11.62 8.19
C ILE A 165 4.99 13.15 8.22
N ASN A 166 3.86 13.84 8.11
CA ASN A 166 3.80 15.31 8.12
C ASN A 166 3.37 15.90 9.45
N VAL A 167 2.71 15.11 10.30
CA VAL A 167 2.40 15.50 11.68
C VAL A 167 3.34 14.78 12.62
N PRO A 168 4.17 15.45 13.41
CA PRO A 168 5.00 14.74 14.38
C PRO A 168 4.14 14.16 15.51
N SER A 169 4.45 12.94 15.95
CA SER A 169 3.63 12.10 16.86
C SER A 169 3.47 12.69 18.27
N ALA A 170 4.44 13.49 18.68
CA ALA A 170 4.49 14.23 19.93
C ALA A 170 5.17 15.58 19.68
N GLY A 171 4.81 16.61 20.43
CA GLY A 171 5.66 17.80 20.58
C GLY A 171 6.39 17.77 21.93
N GLU A 172 6.91 18.90 22.42
CA GLU A 172 7.54 19.01 23.76
C GLU A 172 6.66 18.47 24.91
N LYS A 173 5.33 18.47 24.73
CA LYS A 173 4.37 17.77 25.60
C LYS A 173 3.42 16.91 24.78
N LEU A 174 3.31 15.62 25.12
CA LEU A 174 2.36 14.70 24.50
C LEU A 174 0.94 14.99 25.01
N ILE A 175 0.11 15.60 24.17
CA ILE A 175 -1.33 15.77 24.43
C ILE A 175 -2.08 14.77 23.55
N LEU A 176 -2.52 13.66 24.16
CA LEU A 176 -3.18 12.54 23.49
C LEU A 176 -4.40 12.97 22.66
N ASN A 177 -5.22 13.87 23.21
CA ASN A 177 -6.44 14.36 22.56
C ASN A 177 -6.21 15.52 21.60
N SER A 178 -4.96 15.90 21.34
CA SER A 178 -4.68 16.95 20.36
C SER A 178 -5.01 16.46 18.95
N LEU A 179 -5.56 17.36 18.14
CA LEU A 179 -5.85 17.08 16.73
C LEU A 179 -4.60 16.62 15.97
N ARG A 180 -3.42 17.10 16.39
CA ARG A 180 -2.08 16.66 15.96
C ARG A 180 -1.87 15.16 16.21
N CYS A 181 -1.92 14.75 17.48
CA CYS A 181 -1.66 13.36 17.88
C CYS A 181 -2.69 12.40 17.25
N MET A 182 -3.97 12.79 17.27
CA MET A 182 -5.05 12.02 16.65
C MET A 182 -4.87 11.87 15.13
N SER A 183 -4.46 12.92 14.42
CA SER A 183 -4.20 12.84 12.97
C SER A 183 -3.04 11.91 12.65
N HIS A 184 -1.95 11.98 13.43
CA HIS A 184 -0.80 11.10 13.26
C HIS A 184 -1.20 9.63 13.43
N TRP A 185 -1.88 9.30 14.53
CA TRP A 185 -2.30 7.93 14.84
C TRP A 185 -3.35 7.41 13.86
N ALA A 186 -4.34 8.23 13.49
CA ALA A 186 -5.33 7.85 12.49
C ALA A 186 -4.67 7.53 11.15
N GLY A 187 -3.72 8.36 10.69
CA GLY A 187 -2.96 8.11 9.47
C GLY A 187 -2.18 6.80 9.52
N ALA A 188 -1.53 6.51 10.66
CA ALA A 188 -0.68 5.33 10.83
C ALA A 188 -1.52 4.05 10.85
N LEU A 189 -2.64 4.06 11.58
CA LEU A 189 -3.57 2.94 11.64
C LEU A 189 -4.23 2.69 10.29
N LEU A 190 -4.70 3.74 9.59
CA LEU A 190 -5.27 3.61 8.25
C LEU A 190 -4.25 3.05 7.26
N PHE A 191 -3.00 3.50 7.32
CA PHE A 191 -1.92 2.95 6.51
C PHE A 191 -1.76 1.45 6.77
N ALA A 192 -1.59 1.05 8.03
CA ALA A 192 -1.36 -0.35 8.38
C ALA A 192 -2.54 -1.25 7.99
N PHE A 193 -3.76 -0.91 8.40
CA PHE A 193 -4.92 -1.76 8.21
C PHE A 193 -5.39 -1.82 6.76
N LEU A 194 -5.45 -0.69 6.05
CA LEU A 194 -5.98 -0.70 4.68
C LEU A 194 -5.00 -1.29 3.67
N LEU A 195 -3.69 -1.15 3.90
CA LEU A 195 -2.68 -1.79 3.07
C LEU A 195 -2.61 -3.30 3.34
N ALA A 196 -2.69 -3.71 4.61
CA ALA A 196 -2.82 -5.12 4.97
C ALA A 196 -4.11 -5.73 4.38
N PHE A 197 -5.22 -5.00 4.39
CA PHE A 197 -6.48 -5.44 3.80
C PHE A 197 -6.35 -5.76 2.31
N SER A 198 -5.59 -4.97 1.54
CA SER A 198 -5.31 -5.27 0.14
C SER A 198 -4.63 -6.62 -0.03
N ILE A 199 -3.67 -6.96 0.83
CA ILE A 199 -3.00 -8.26 0.80
C ILE A 199 -3.99 -9.37 1.21
N VAL A 200 -4.73 -9.18 2.31
CA VAL A 200 -5.68 -10.16 2.86
C VAL A 200 -6.77 -10.51 1.84
N VAL A 201 -7.34 -9.53 1.14
CA VAL A 201 -8.38 -9.77 0.13
C VAL A 201 -7.86 -10.63 -1.01
N PHE A 202 -6.62 -10.41 -1.46
CA PHE A 202 -5.98 -11.27 -2.45
C PHE A 202 -5.79 -12.70 -1.94
N LEU A 203 -5.20 -12.84 -0.74
CA LEU A 203 -4.95 -14.15 -0.14
C LEU A 203 -6.25 -14.92 0.09
N ALA A 204 -7.29 -14.28 0.61
CA ALA A 204 -8.62 -14.85 0.79
C ALA A 204 -9.25 -15.24 -0.56
N GLY A 205 -9.10 -14.40 -1.59
CA GLY A 205 -9.56 -14.69 -2.94
C GLY A 205 -8.90 -15.93 -3.54
N LYS A 206 -7.59 -16.11 -3.33
CA LYS A 206 -6.83 -17.29 -3.78
C LYS A 206 -7.07 -18.52 -2.91
N ALA A 207 -7.22 -18.35 -1.61
CA ALA A 207 -7.57 -19.41 -0.67
C ALA A 207 -8.91 -20.06 -1.01
N ARG A 208 -9.91 -19.27 -1.40
CA ARG A 208 -11.22 -19.76 -1.88
C ARG A 208 -11.14 -20.62 -3.15
N GLN A 209 -10.04 -20.54 -3.90
CA GLN A 209 -9.79 -21.41 -5.06
C GLN A 209 -9.23 -22.78 -4.67
N GLY A 210 -9.11 -23.08 -3.36
CA GLY A 210 -8.68 -24.38 -2.85
C GLY A 210 -7.16 -24.56 -2.75
N ASN A 211 -6.37 -23.53 -3.07
CA ASN A 211 -4.91 -23.63 -3.01
C ASN A 211 -4.41 -23.55 -1.56
N ARG A 212 -4.01 -24.71 -1.01
CA ARG A 212 -3.57 -24.87 0.39
C ARG A 212 -2.40 -23.95 0.77
N ARG A 213 -1.52 -23.61 -0.18
CA ARG A 213 -0.38 -22.71 0.09
C ARG A 213 -0.88 -21.29 0.39
N TYR A 214 -1.86 -20.80 -0.36
CA TYR A 214 -2.49 -19.50 -0.10
C TYR A 214 -3.32 -19.50 1.19
N ILE A 215 -3.94 -20.62 1.57
CA ILE A 215 -4.61 -20.75 2.87
C ILE A 215 -3.59 -20.63 4.01
N ALA A 216 -2.50 -21.39 3.96
CA ALA A 216 -1.44 -21.33 4.97
C ALA A 216 -0.86 -19.91 5.09
N LEU A 217 -0.61 -19.25 3.96
CA LEU A 217 -0.11 -17.88 3.92
C LEU A 217 -1.12 -16.87 4.49
N LEU A 218 -2.41 -17.02 4.18
CA LEU A 218 -3.48 -16.20 4.76
C LEU A 218 -3.53 -16.32 6.28
N VAL A 219 -3.59 -17.56 6.79
CA VAL A 219 -3.65 -17.83 8.23
C VAL A 219 -2.41 -17.28 8.94
N SER A 220 -1.22 -17.50 8.37
CA SER A 220 0.04 -16.99 8.93
C SER A 220 0.06 -15.45 8.97
N PHE A 221 -0.38 -14.80 7.90
CA PHE A 221 -0.41 -13.34 7.85
C PHE A 221 -1.44 -12.75 8.83
N LEU A 222 -2.64 -13.33 8.92
CA LEU A 222 -3.65 -12.95 9.91
C LEU A 222 -3.15 -13.17 11.34
N PHE A 223 -2.47 -14.27 11.60
CA PHE A 223 -1.86 -14.55 12.90
C PHE A 223 -0.84 -13.48 13.29
N ILE A 224 0.02 -13.04 12.36
CA ILE A 224 0.98 -11.94 12.61
C ILE A 224 0.24 -10.64 12.94
N LEU A 225 -0.81 -10.29 12.19
CA LEU A 225 -1.60 -9.07 12.44
C LEU A 225 -2.28 -9.11 13.82
N ILE A 226 -2.89 -10.25 14.18
CA ILE A 226 -3.53 -10.43 15.50
C ILE A 226 -2.48 -10.39 16.61
N THR A 227 -1.37 -11.09 16.44
CA THR A 227 -0.27 -11.13 17.43
C THR A 227 0.26 -9.72 17.65
N MET A 228 0.51 -8.96 16.58
CA MET A 228 0.96 -7.58 16.69
C MET A 228 -0.07 -6.70 17.43
N PHE A 229 -1.35 -6.84 17.14
CA PHE A 229 -2.41 -6.10 17.85
C PHE A 229 -2.44 -6.45 19.34
N VAL A 230 -2.31 -7.73 19.70
CA VAL A 230 -2.23 -8.18 21.10
C VAL A 230 -0.98 -7.61 21.78
N LEU A 231 0.17 -7.66 21.12
CA LEU A 231 1.43 -7.12 21.66
C LEU A 231 1.34 -5.61 21.89
N LEU A 232 0.72 -4.86 20.98
CA LEU A 232 0.48 -3.42 21.17
C LEU A 232 -0.35 -3.13 22.42
N VAL A 233 -1.35 -3.97 22.72
CA VAL A 233 -2.22 -3.80 23.89
C VAL A 233 -1.54 -4.23 25.19
N VAL A 234 -0.77 -5.31 25.17
CA VAL A 234 -0.18 -5.93 26.38
C VAL A 234 1.17 -5.32 26.75
N VAL A 235 2.06 -5.14 25.77
CA VAL A 235 3.45 -4.72 25.98
C VAL A 235 3.60 -3.21 25.73
N GLY A 236 2.69 -2.63 24.96
CA GLY A 236 2.78 -1.26 24.48
C GLY A 236 3.45 -1.16 23.10
N LYS A 237 3.78 0.06 22.70
CA LYS A 237 4.33 0.35 21.37
C LYS A 237 5.86 0.41 21.40
N ASN A 238 6.50 -0.30 20.49
CA ASN A 238 7.92 -0.15 20.15
C ASN A 238 8.15 -0.43 18.66
N GLY A 239 9.35 -0.14 18.17
CA GLY A 239 9.72 -0.26 16.75
C GLY A 239 9.67 -1.70 16.24
N ILE A 240 10.00 -2.70 17.07
CA ILE A 240 9.87 -4.11 16.70
C ILE A 240 8.41 -4.49 16.46
N ILE A 241 7.52 -4.19 17.40
CA ILE A 241 6.09 -4.53 17.32
C ILE A 241 5.45 -3.82 16.12
N GLU A 242 5.76 -2.54 15.90
CA GLU A 242 5.26 -1.78 14.75
C GLU A 242 5.85 -2.27 13.41
N GLY A 243 7.10 -2.75 13.41
CA GLY A 243 7.79 -3.23 12.20
C GLY A 243 7.34 -4.62 11.75
N LEU A 244 6.87 -5.48 12.65
CA LEU A 244 6.50 -6.87 12.37
C LEU A 244 5.52 -7.04 11.19
N PRO A 245 4.37 -6.33 11.13
CA PRO A 245 3.44 -6.43 10.01
C PRO A 245 4.07 -6.00 8.69
N THR A 246 4.92 -4.98 8.71
CA THR A 246 5.60 -4.45 7.53
C THR A 246 6.62 -5.44 7.00
N TRP A 247 7.46 -6.02 7.86
CA TRP A 247 8.41 -7.07 7.47
C TRP A 247 7.70 -8.33 6.96
N ALA A 248 6.61 -8.72 7.60
CA ALA A 248 5.78 -9.83 7.14
C ALA A 248 5.20 -9.55 5.75
N ALA A 249 4.72 -8.33 5.49
CA ALA A 249 4.24 -7.93 4.18
C ALA A 249 5.35 -7.99 3.12
N TYR A 250 6.56 -7.50 3.43
CA TYR A 250 7.71 -7.60 2.51
C TYR A 250 8.06 -9.04 2.17
N LEU A 251 8.19 -9.91 3.19
CA LEU A 251 8.49 -11.33 2.99
C LEU A 251 7.40 -12.01 2.18
N LEU A 252 6.13 -11.77 2.50
CA LEU A 252 4.99 -12.32 1.80
C LEU A 252 5.00 -11.92 0.32
N LEU A 253 5.16 -10.62 0.05
CA LEU A 253 5.21 -10.10 -1.31
C LEU A 253 6.41 -10.67 -2.07
N PHE A 254 7.55 -10.87 -1.41
CA PHE A 254 8.70 -11.53 -2.03
C PHE A 254 8.36 -12.96 -2.46
N LEU A 255 7.81 -13.75 -1.53
CA LEU A 255 7.45 -15.15 -1.77
C LEU A 255 6.43 -15.27 -2.90
N VAL A 256 5.38 -14.43 -2.92
CA VAL A 256 4.33 -14.51 -3.94
C VAL A 256 4.80 -13.98 -5.30
N ASN A 257 5.59 -12.91 -5.33
CA ASN A 257 5.94 -12.23 -6.59
C ASN A 257 7.16 -12.80 -7.30
N PHE A 258 8.14 -13.30 -6.55
CA PHE A 258 9.46 -13.57 -7.10
C PHE A 258 9.93 -15.01 -6.94
N THR A 259 9.19 -15.85 -6.20
CA THR A 259 9.49 -17.27 -6.04
C THR A 259 8.46 -18.16 -6.73
N ASP A 260 8.81 -19.43 -6.92
CA ASP A 260 7.93 -20.43 -7.52
C ASP A 260 7.06 -21.17 -6.49
N VAL A 261 7.10 -20.75 -5.21
CA VAL A 261 6.38 -21.39 -4.10
C VAL A 261 4.88 -21.49 -4.37
N PHE A 262 4.28 -20.57 -5.12
CA PHE A 262 2.84 -20.54 -5.40
C PHE A 262 2.46 -20.91 -6.83
N LYS A 263 3.42 -21.31 -7.67
CA LYS A 263 3.11 -21.82 -9.01
C LYS A 263 2.54 -23.23 -8.89
N GLU A 264 1.36 -23.43 -9.47
CA GLU A 264 0.80 -24.77 -9.66
C GLU A 264 1.57 -25.43 -10.80
N ASN A 265 2.19 -26.57 -10.51
CA ASN A 265 2.90 -27.36 -11.52
C ASN A 265 1.91 -27.80 -12.60
N GLY A 266 1.99 -27.20 -13.78
CA GLY A 266 1.66 -27.83 -15.06
C GLY A 266 0.23 -28.35 -15.27
N LYS A 267 -0.80 -27.50 -15.14
CA LYS A 267 -2.01 -27.68 -15.96
C LYS A 267 -2.34 -26.38 -16.71
N PRO A 268 -2.29 -26.36 -18.05
CA PRO A 268 -2.86 -25.27 -18.81
C PRO A 268 -4.32 -25.16 -18.39
N ARG A 269 -4.76 -23.96 -17.98
CA ARG A 269 -6.19 -23.70 -17.84
C ARG A 269 -6.80 -23.95 -19.21
N GLU A 270 -7.59 -25.01 -19.34
CA GLU A 270 -8.53 -25.15 -20.43
C GLU A 270 -9.28 -23.83 -20.55
N LYS A 271 -9.28 -23.29 -21.76
CA LYS A 271 -10.11 -22.14 -22.10
C LYS A 271 -11.53 -22.61 -21.76
N GLU A 272 -12.20 -21.92 -20.84
CA GLU A 272 -13.66 -22.02 -20.74
C GLU A 272 -14.21 -21.70 -22.14
N GLU A 273 -14.56 -22.74 -22.89
CA GLU A 273 -15.41 -22.61 -24.05
C GLU A 273 -16.77 -22.16 -23.51
N VAL A 274 -17.12 -20.92 -23.84
CA VAL A 274 -18.48 -20.42 -23.69
C VAL A 274 -19.37 -21.38 -24.46
N PRO A 275 -20.36 -22.03 -23.83
CA PRO A 275 -21.23 -22.98 -24.54
C PRO A 275 -21.95 -22.24 -25.66
N ALA A 276 -21.73 -22.69 -26.88
CA ALA A 276 -22.41 -22.22 -28.08
C ALA A 276 -23.90 -22.58 -27.99
N LYS A 277 -24.69 -21.72 -27.36
CA LYS A 277 -26.14 -21.67 -27.55
C LYS A 277 -26.52 -20.22 -27.81
N THR A 278 -26.60 -19.86 -29.10
CA THR A 278 -27.67 -19.06 -29.73
C THR A 278 -27.29 -18.87 -31.21
N LYS A 279 -27.38 -19.93 -32.01
CA LYS A 279 -27.46 -19.87 -33.49
C LYS A 279 -28.40 -20.99 -33.95
N SER A 280 -29.67 -20.91 -33.58
CA SER A 280 -30.71 -21.81 -34.13
C SER A 280 -32.12 -21.22 -34.09
N ALA A 281 -32.28 -19.90 -33.91
CA ALA A 281 -33.60 -19.26 -33.84
C ALA A 281 -33.82 -18.17 -34.90
N GLU A 282 -33.05 -18.18 -35.99
CA GLU A 282 -33.18 -17.17 -37.06
C GLU A 282 -33.24 -17.79 -38.46
N LYS A 283 -33.74 -19.02 -38.58
CA LYS A 283 -33.99 -19.66 -39.88
C LYS A 283 -35.39 -20.28 -40.04
N THR A 284 -36.36 -19.83 -39.25
CA THR A 284 -37.75 -20.32 -39.33
C THR A 284 -38.78 -19.18 -39.26
N MET A 285 -38.41 -17.98 -39.73
CA MET A 285 -39.33 -16.88 -39.95
C MET A 285 -39.11 -16.27 -41.35
N SER A 286 -39.07 -17.15 -42.33
CA SER A 286 -39.14 -16.88 -43.77
C SER A 286 -39.69 -18.16 -44.39
N LEU A 287 -40.91 -18.08 -44.93
CA LEU A 287 -41.79 -19.18 -45.37
C LEU A 287 -42.80 -19.65 -44.32
N LYS A 288 -43.81 -18.83 -44.06
CA LYS A 288 -45.23 -19.17 -44.27
C LYS A 288 -46.06 -17.89 -44.31
#